data_AF-A0A2D0MWX6-F1
#
_entry.id   AF-A0A2D0MWX6-F1
#
_cell.length_a   1.000
_cell.length_b   1.000
_cell.length_c   1.000
_cell.angle_alpha   90.00
_cell.angle_beta   90.00
_cell.angle_gamma   90.00
#
_symmetry.space_group_name_H-M   'P 1'
#
loop_
_entity.id
_entity.type
_entity.pdbx_description
1 polymer ?
#
loop_
_entity_poly.entity_id
_entity_poly.type
_entity_poly.pdbx_seq_one_letter_code
_entity_poly.pdbx_strand_id
1 'polypeptide(L)'
;MRIFIIGSIDKKASAFPQFSKVCREIGLSLSEKTIDVLLCSPFDGSADKELILGFSSSRNQQANIELHYPQHENVESNWNELLGSAIDHNCIRIRKFRHPSPEKVTQEGWKNAWLFCQIQALNNASIIFTIGGNIDGSSNLLLRIAEAQGKPIIPLSSFGGAASSFLDRNKYELIDQLGNDQFKIIEQGTKFEQIAAIVTGFTNLKKLEHLKKYQQDPIFFISYPRDRPSEADYIEMLCEEEIISF
;
A
#
# COMPACT_ATOMS: atom_id res chain seq x y z
N MET A 1 -12.41 -7.79 -2.61
CA MET A 1 -11.16 -7.10 -2.99
C MET A 1 -10.17 -7.25 -1.85
N ARG A 2 -8.88 -7.43 -2.16
CA ARG A 2 -7.83 -7.67 -1.15
C ARG A 2 -6.88 -6.46 -1.07
N ILE A 3 -6.77 -5.84 0.09
CA ILE A 3 -5.89 -4.69 0.32
C ILE A 3 -4.69 -5.14 1.15
N PHE A 4 -3.49 -4.81 0.70
CA PHE A 4 -2.28 -4.95 1.51
C PHE A 4 -1.69 -3.57 1.80
N ILE A 5 -1.33 -3.31 3.06
CA ILE A 5 -0.75 -2.04 3.48
C ILE A 5 0.70 -2.27 3.88
N ILE A 6 1.62 -1.61 3.18
CA ILE A 6 3.06 -1.66 3.46
C ILE A 6 3.42 -0.35 4.17
N GLY A 7 3.61 -0.40 5.49
CA GLY A 7 3.99 0.80 6.21
C GLY A 7 4.58 0.58 7.58
N SER A 8 5.56 1.43 7.91
CA SER A 8 6.15 1.49 9.23
C SER A 8 6.79 2.85 9.49
N ILE A 9 6.87 3.24 10.76
CA ILE A 9 7.62 4.42 11.22
C ILE A 9 8.36 4.08 12.51
N ASP A 10 9.48 4.78 12.77
CA ASP A 10 10.14 4.69 14.08
C ASP A 10 9.24 5.31 15.16
N LYS A 11 8.98 4.56 16.25
CA LYS A 11 8.17 5.02 17.39
C LYS A 11 8.76 6.27 18.06
N LYS A 12 10.08 6.46 17.97
CA LYS A 12 10.77 7.64 18.53
C LYS A 12 10.70 8.86 17.62
N ALA A 13 10.25 8.70 16.37
CA ALA A 13 10.09 9.82 15.46
C ALA A 13 8.96 10.74 15.94
N SER A 14 9.19 12.05 15.83
CA SER A 14 8.19 13.08 16.15
C SER A 14 6.88 12.94 15.35
N ALA A 15 6.93 12.26 14.20
CA ALA A 15 5.80 12.00 13.33
C ALA A 15 4.94 10.77 13.73
N PHE A 16 5.35 9.98 14.74
CA PHE A 16 4.62 8.77 15.15
C PHE A 16 3.15 9.04 15.56
N PRO A 17 2.82 10.09 16.35
CA PRO A 17 1.43 10.37 16.71
C PRO A 17 0.55 10.65 15.49
N GLN A 18 1.05 11.41 14.49
CA GLN A 18 0.31 11.65 13.26
C GLN A 18 0.18 10.37 12.42
N PHE A 19 1.25 9.56 12.34
CA PHE A 19 1.24 8.29 11.62
C PHE A 19 0.21 7.32 12.19
N SER A 20 0.20 7.17 13.51
CA SER A 20 -0.76 6.34 14.24
C SER A 20 -2.19 6.80 13.98
N LYS A 21 -2.45 8.11 14.07
CA LYS A 21 -3.77 8.69 13.78
C LYS A 21 -4.24 8.36 12.36
N VAL A 22 -3.38 8.55 11.35
CA VAL A 22 -3.72 8.24 9.94
C VAL A 22 -4.03 6.75 9.75
N CYS A 23 -3.17 5.87 10.25
CA CYS A 23 -3.37 4.43 10.12
C CYS A 23 -4.67 3.97 10.82
N ARG A 24 -5.01 4.56 11.97
CA ARG A 24 -6.27 4.29 12.66
C ARG A 24 -7.49 4.77 11.89
N GLU A 25 -7.44 5.95 11.27
CA GLU A 25 -8.55 6.47 10.45
C GLU A 25 -8.76 5.64 9.17
N ILE A 26 -7.67 5.21 8.53
CA ILE A 26 -7.73 4.22 7.45
C ILE A 26 -8.38 2.94 7.98
N GLY A 27 -7.94 2.47 9.14
CA GLY A 27 -8.48 1.29 9.80
C GLY A 27 -10.00 1.38 9.97
N LEU A 28 -10.45 2.41 10.66
CA LEU A 28 -11.87 2.72 10.87
C LEU A 28 -12.65 2.68 9.55
N SER A 29 -12.14 3.37 8.53
CA SER A 29 -12.82 3.47 7.22
C SER A 29 -12.90 2.16 6.45
N LEU A 30 -11.87 1.30 6.60
CA LEU A 30 -11.85 -0.02 5.99
C LEU A 30 -12.72 -1.02 6.74
N SER A 31 -12.85 -0.89 8.06
CA SER A 31 -13.60 -1.83 8.89
C SER A 31 -15.08 -1.92 8.50
N GLU A 32 -15.65 -0.84 7.95
CA GLU A 32 -17.06 -0.75 7.53
C GLU A 32 -17.32 -1.29 6.11
N LYS A 33 -16.32 -1.94 5.49
CA LYS A 33 -16.40 -2.42 4.10
C LYS A 33 -16.25 -3.93 4.05
N THR A 34 -16.97 -4.56 3.12
CA THR A 34 -16.81 -5.99 2.81
C THR A 34 -15.57 -6.24 1.94
N ILE A 35 -14.39 -6.11 2.53
CA ILE A 35 -13.08 -6.31 1.89
C ILE A 35 -12.21 -7.24 2.72
N ASP A 36 -11.15 -7.79 2.13
CA ASP A 36 -10.11 -8.48 2.88
C ASP A 36 -8.92 -7.53 3.06
N VAL A 37 -8.44 -7.41 4.30
CA VAL A 37 -7.24 -6.63 4.64
C VAL A 37 -6.15 -7.59 5.10
N LEU A 38 -5.02 -7.54 4.40
CA LEU A 38 -3.88 -8.41 4.61
C LEU A 38 -2.89 -7.68 5.52
N LEU A 39 -2.52 -8.30 6.63
CA LEU A 39 -1.67 -7.70 7.67
C LEU A 39 -0.54 -8.67 8.02
N CYS A 40 0.62 -8.14 8.36
CA CYS A 40 1.80 -8.95 8.66
C CYS A 40 2.33 -8.76 10.08
N SER A 41 2.34 -7.53 10.63
CA SER A 41 3.04 -7.21 11.87
C SER A 41 2.10 -6.75 13.01
N PRO A 42 2.13 -7.39 14.20
CA PRO A 42 1.40 -6.90 15.37
C PRO A 42 2.18 -5.86 16.19
N PHE A 43 3.42 -5.53 15.81
CA PHE A 43 4.33 -4.72 16.64
C PHE A 43 4.15 -3.22 16.43
N ASP A 44 4.39 -2.42 17.47
CA ASP A 44 4.23 -0.96 17.32
C ASP A 44 5.21 -0.36 16.31
N GLY A 45 4.83 0.79 15.78
CA GLY A 45 5.51 1.41 14.66
C GLY A 45 5.13 0.79 13.31
N SER A 46 4.44 -0.36 13.28
CA SER A 46 3.82 -0.87 12.05
C SER A 46 2.47 -0.23 11.78
N ALA A 47 2.15 -0.02 10.50
CA ALA A 47 0.81 0.41 10.08
C ALA A 47 -0.25 -0.63 10.48
N ASP A 48 0.09 -1.91 10.37
CA ASP A 48 -0.78 -3.06 10.67
C ASP A 48 -1.38 -3.01 12.07
N LYS A 49 -0.56 -2.74 13.10
CA LYS A 49 -1.05 -2.59 14.47
C LYS A 49 -2.07 -1.46 14.58
N GLU A 50 -1.74 -0.30 14.02
CA GLU A 50 -2.59 0.89 14.12
C GLU A 50 -3.90 0.74 13.33
N LEU A 51 -3.89 0.01 12.21
CA LEU A 51 -5.09 -0.36 11.47
C LEU A 51 -6.06 -1.18 12.33
N ILE A 52 -5.55 -2.19 13.05
CA ILE A 52 -6.38 -3.00 13.96
C ILE A 52 -6.98 -2.13 15.08
N LEU A 53 -6.19 -1.21 15.64
CA LEU A 53 -6.69 -0.26 16.64
C LEU A 53 -7.74 0.70 16.05
N GLY A 54 -7.68 1.00 14.76
CA GLY A 54 -8.73 1.74 14.05
C GLY A 54 -10.01 0.94 13.88
N PHE A 55 -9.90 -0.37 13.59
CA PHE A 55 -11.04 -1.26 13.41
C PHE A 55 -11.92 -1.31 14.66
N SER A 56 -11.29 -1.35 15.84
CA SER A 56 -11.97 -1.37 17.15
C SER A 56 -12.93 -0.21 17.38
N SER A 57 -12.71 0.90 16.68
CA SER A 57 -13.48 2.13 16.85
C SER A 57 -14.78 2.13 16.03
N SER A 58 -14.97 1.18 15.09
CA SER A 58 -16.21 1.06 14.34
C SER A 58 -17.24 0.19 15.05
N ARG A 59 -18.51 0.61 14.95
CA ARG A 59 -19.66 -0.16 15.43
C ARG A 59 -20.17 -1.18 14.40
N ASN A 60 -19.79 -1.05 13.13
CA ASN A 60 -20.29 -1.85 12.01
C ASN A 60 -19.12 -2.51 11.28
N GLN A 61 -18.43 -3.40 11.98
CA GLN A 61 -17.29 -4.10 11.40
C GLN A 61 -17.77 -5.18 10.41
N GLN A 62 -17.33 -5.10 9.17
CA GLN A 62 -17.65 -6.02 8.06
C GLN A 62 -16.42 -6.52 7.31
N ALA A 63 -15.25 -5.94 7.58
CA ALA A 63 -14.00 -6.35 6.95
C ALA A 63 -13.59 -7.77 7.39
N ASN A 64 -12.90 -8.46 6.49
CA ASN A 64 -12.18 -9.69 6.81
C ASN A 64 -10.69 -9.36 6.97
N ILE A 65 -10.01 -10.07 7.87
CA ILE A 65 -8.59 -9.90 8.12
C ILE A 65 -7.85 -11.18 7.78
N GLU A 66 -6.78 -11.06 7.01
CA GLU A 66 -5.82 -12.14 6.76
C GLU A 66 -4.48 -11.78 7.40
N LEU A 67 -4.05 -12.56 8.39
CA LEU A 67 -2.78 -12.36 9.09
C LEU A 67 -1.71 -13.28 8.47
N HIS A 68 -0.60 -12.71 8.01
CA HIS A 68 0.54 -13.44 7.45
C HIS A 68 1.77 -13.24 8.34
N TYR A 69 2.19 -14.27 9.06
CA TYR A 69 3.32 -14.14 9.99
C TYR A 69 4.09 -15.46 10.18
N PRO A 70 5.38 -15.40 10.58
CA PRO A 70 6.16 -16.59 10.89
C PRO A 70 5.59 -17.32 12.11
N GLN A 71 5.51 -18.63 12.04
CA GLN A 71 4.96 -19.47 13.11
C GLN A 71 5.86 -19.44 14.34
N HIS A 72 5.52 -18.59 15.30
CA HIS A 72 6.27 -18.45 16.55
C HIS A 72 5.35 -18.00 17.68
N GLU A 73 5.52 -18.59 18.88
CA GLU A 73 4.65 -18.36 20.03
C GLU A 73 4.53 -16.88 20.39
N ASN A 74 5.66 -16.17 20.51
CA ASN A 74 5.63 -14.73 20.81
C ASN A 74 4.82 -13.91 19.79
N VAL A 75 4.92 -14.25 18.49
CA VAL A 75 4.20 -13.53 17.45
C VAL A 75 2.69 -13.80 17.56
N GLU A 76 2.33 -15.06 17.83
CA GLU A 76 0.94 -15.45 18.03
C GLU A 76 0.33 -14.82 19.29
N SER A 77 1.08 -14.76 20.40
CA SER A 77 0.66 -14.05 21.62
C SER A 77 0.41 -12.57 21.37
N ASN A 78 1.30 -11.89 20.65
CA ASN A 78 1.12 -10.47 20.29
C ASN A 78 -0.13 -10.26 19.41
N TRP A 79 -0.38 -11.14 18.44
CA TRP A 79 -1.62 -11.08 17.66
C TRP A 79 -2.85 -11.32 18.54
N ASN A 80 -2.84 -12.32 19.41
CA ASN A 80 -3.97 -12.63 20.27
C ASN A 80 -4.29 -11.48 21.23
N GLU A 81 -3.27 -10.85 21.81
CA GLU A 81 -3.43 -9.67 22.67
C GLU A 81 -4.01 -8.49 21.88
N LEU A 82 -3.46 -8.18 20.71
CA LEU A 82 -3.91 -7.09 19.87
C LEU A 82 -5.36 -7.29 19.39
N LEU A 83 -5.72 -8.51 18.96
CA LEU A 83 -7.05 -8.79 18.43
C LEU A 83 -8.08 -8.88 19.56
N GLY A 84 -7.75 -9.54 20.68
CA GLY A 84 -8.67 -9.71 21.81
C GLY A 84 -9.01 -8.40 22.52
N SER A 85 -8.12 -7.40 22.46
CA SER A 85 -8.38 -6.07 22.99
C SER A 85 -9.09 -5.12 22.02
N ALA A 86 -9.08 -5.42 20.72
CA ALA A 86 -9.48 -4.47 19.68
C ALA A 86 -10.64 -4.94 18.78
N ILE A 87 -11.01 -6.22 18.74
CA ILE A 87 -11.95 -6.71 17.71
C ILE A 87 -13.12 -7.47 18.31
N ASP A 88 -14.32 -7.18 17.80
CA ASP A 88 -15.46 -8.05 18.01
C ASP A 88 -15.40 -9.21 17.00
N HIS A 89 -15.06 -10.40 17.51
CA HIS A 89 -14.94 -11.62 16.71
C HIS A 89 -16.24 -12.08 16.07
N ASN A 90 -17.40 -11.55 16.48
CA ASN A 90 -18.68 -11.84 15.82
C ASN A 90 -18.87 -11.03 14.53
N CYS A 91 -18.13 -9.93 14.38
CA CYS A 91 -18.30 -8.98 13.27
C CYS A 91 -17.14 -9.07 12.25
N ILE A 92 -15.93 -9.42 12.69
CA ILE A 92 -14.76 -9.55 11.81
C ILE A 92 -14.32 -11.01 11.69
N ARG A 93 -14.27 -11.51 10.44
CA ARG A 93 -13.67 -12.81 10.16
C ARG A 93 -12.14 -12.66 10.09
N ILE A 94 -11.45 -13.39 10.96
CA ILE A 94 -9.98 -13.42 10.99
C ILE A 94 -9.48 -14.76 10.47
N ARG A 95 -8.55 -14.73 9.51
CA ARG A 95 -7.85 -15.90 8.97
C ARG A 95 -6.36 -15.75 9.26
N LYS A 96 -5.76 -16.79 9.84
CA LYS A 96 -4.33 -16.80 10.20
C LYS A 96 -3.58 -17.71 9.25
N PHE A 97 -2.63 -17.16 8.51
CA PHE A 97 -1.67 -17.86 7.66
C PHE A 97 -0.31 -17.88 8.36
N ARG A 98 -0.05 -18.98 9.07
CA ARG A 98 1.20 -19.23 9.79
C ARG A 98 2.22 -19.79 8.80
N HIS A 99 3.25 -19.02 8.50
CA HIS A 99 4.33 -19.41 7.58
C HIS A 99 5.49 -20.05 8.36
N PRO A 100 6.38 -20.81 7.70
CA PRO A 100 7.54 -21.38 8.37
C PRO A 100 8.39 -20.32 9.09
N SER A 101 8.80 -20.65 10.31
CA SER A 101 9.81 -19.88 11.04
C SER A 101 11.19 -20.04 10.40
N PRO A 102 12.15 -19.15 10.70
CA PRO A 102 13.49 -19.27 10.13
C PRO A 102 14.19 -20.55 10.58
N GLU A 103 14.88 -21.22 9.66
CA GLU A 103 15.67 -22.43 9.97
C GLU A 103 16.80 -22.14 10.96
N LYS A 104 17.38 -20.93 10.88
CA LYS A 104 18.40 -20.43 11.82
C LYS A 104 17.84 -19.24 12.58
N VAL A 105 17.91 -19.30 13.91
CA VAL A 105 17.48 -18.22 14.82
C VAL A 105 18.54 -17.12 14.85
N THR A 106 18.67 -16.40 13.73
CA THR A 106 19.52 -15.22 13.58
C THR A 106 18.67 -14.02 13.21
N GLN A 107 19.20 -12.80 13.39
CA GLN A 107 18.51 -11.58 13.00
C GLN A 107 18.15 -11.58 11.51
N GLU A 108 19.06 -12.05 10.65
CA GLU A 108 18.83 -12.16 9.22
C GLU A 108 17.80 -13.24 8.88
N GLY A 109 17.86 -14.40 9.56
CA GLY A 109 16.85 -15.46 9.41
C GLY A 109 15.45 -14.92 9.71
N TRP A 110 15.27 -14.22 10.83
CA TRP A 110 14.01 -13.57 11.18
C TRP A 110 13.58 -12.51 10.16
N LYS A 111 14.50 -11.67 9.69
CA LYS A 111 14.23 -10.68 8.64
C LYS A 111 13.69 -11.35 7.37
N ASN A 112 14.30 -12.46 6.96
CA ASN A 112 13.89 -13.21 5.77
C ASN A 112 12.55 -13.92 5.97
N ALA A 113 12.29 -14.50 7.15
CA ALA A 113 11.00 -15.11 7.46
C ALA A 113 9.86 -14.08 7.42
N TRP A 114 10.08 -12.89 7.97
CA TRP A 114 9.13 -11.77 7.87
C TRP A 114 8.91 -11.31 6.43
N LEU A 115 9.99 -11.11 5.67
CA LEU A 115 9.91 -10.74 4.27
C LEU A 115 9.13 -11.78 3.45
N PHE A 116 9.35 -13.08 3.70
CA PHE A 116 8.60 -14.16 3.06
C PHE A 116 7.10 -14.03 3.32
N CYS A 117 6.69 -13.80 4.57
CA CYS A 117 5.28 -13.59 4.93
C CYS A 117 4.68 -12.39 4.18
N GLN A 118 5.44 -11.28 4.12
CA GLN A 118 5.04 -10.07 3.41
C GLN A 118 4.91 -10.30 1.91
N ILE A 119 5.78 -11.09 1.28
CA ILE A 119 5.67 -11.48 -0.13
C ILE A 119 4.42 -12.34 -0.37
N GLN A 120 4.09 -13.26 0.55
CA GLN A 120 2.87 -14.05 0.44
C GLN A 120 1.62 -13.17 0.52
N ALA A 121 1.60 -12.15 1.40
CA ALA A 121 0.53 -11.17 1.45
C ALA A 121 0.48 -10.33 0.15
N LEU A 122 1.63 -9.83 -0.32
CA LEU A 122 1.77 -9.06 -1.55
C LEU A 122 1.16 -9.79 -2.75
N ASN A 123 1.51 -11.07 -2.93
CA ASN A 123 1.03 -11.89 -4.05
C ASN A 123 -0.50 -12.01 -4.05
N ASN A 124 -1.12 -12.08 -2.88
CA ASN A 124 -2.57 -12.17 -2.72
C ASN A 124 -3.29 -10.81 -2.78
N ALA A 125 -2.57 -9.70 -2.71
CA ALA A 125 -3.15 -8.36 -2.75
C ALA A 125 -3.71 -8.00 -4.14
N SER A 126 -4.89 -7.36 -4.17
CA SER A 126 -5.45 -6.74 -5.38
C SER A 126 -4.93 -5.32 -5.58
N ILE A 127 -4.70 -4.60 -4.48
CA ILE A 127 -4.17 -3.24 -4.43
C ILE A 127 -3.27 -3.10 -3.22
N ILE A 128 -2.22 -2.30 -3.36
CA ILE A 128 -1.25 -2.02 -2.33
C ILE A 128 -1.34 -0.55 -1.95
N PHE A 129 -1.44 -0.26 -0.66
CA PHE A 129 -1.19 1.09 -0.14
C PHE A 129 0.16 1.09 0.56
N THR A 130 0.90 2.18 0.46
CA THR A 130 2.16 2.30 1.21
C THR A 130 2.25 3.62 1.97
N ILE A 131 2.77 3.57 3.19
CA ILE A 131 2.85 4.72 4.09
C ILE A 131 4.14 4.67 4.90
N GLY A 132 5.00 5.67 4.73
CA GLY A 132 6.34 5.69 5.33
C GLY A 132 7.22 4.52 4.82
N GLY A 133 7.77 3.74 5.76
CA GLY A 133 8.60 2.57 5.47
C GLY A 133 10.09 2.89 5.32
N ASN A 134 10.95 1.93 5.67
CA ASN A 134 12.40 2.09 5.53
C ASN A 134 12.82 1.93 4.05
N ILE A 135 13.54 2.90 3.50
CA ILE A 135 14.05 2.91 2.12
C ILE A 135 15.06 1.77 1.89
N ASP A 136 15.87 1.45 2.89
CA ASP A 136 16.86 0.37 2.83
C ASP A 136 16.31 -0.97 3.41
N GLY A 137 15.00 -0.99 3.71
CA GLY A 137 14.32 -2.11 4.33
C GLY A 137 13.49 -2.95 3.37
N SER A 138 12.72 -3.89 3.94
CA SER A 138 11.81 -4.74 3.17
C SER A 138 10.71 -3.96 2.46
N SER A 139 10.27 -2.81 2.99
CA SER A 139 9.24 -1.97 2.38
C SER A 139 9.60 -1.58 0.94
N ASN A 140 10.81 -1.10 0.69
CA ASN A 140 11.24 -0.72 -0.67
C ASN A 140 11.32 -1.94 -1.60
N LEU A 141 11.87 -3.06 -1.13
CA LEU A 141 11.91 -4.30 -1.91
C LEU A 141 10.50 -4.79 -2.29
N LEU A 142 9.55 -4.78 -1.35
CA LEU A 142 8.17 -5.17 -1.60
C LEU A 142 7.51 -4.27 -2.65
N LEU A 143 7.76 -2.96 -2.61
CA LEU A 143 7.27 -2.03 -3.63
C LEU A 143 7.86 -2.34 -5.01
N ARG A 144 9.17 -2.64 -5.11
CA ARG A 144 9.79 -3.05 -6.37
C ARG A 144 9.20 -4.35 -6.92
N ILE A 145 8.92 -5.33 -6.06
CA ILE A 145 8.27 -6.58 -6.47
C ILE A 145 6.85 -6.29 -6.99
N ALA A 146 6.10 -5.42 -6.33
CA ALA A 146 4.77 -5.05 -6.77
C ALA A 146 4.76 -4.26 -8.10
N GLU A 147 5.70 -3.32 -8.28
CA GLU A 147 5.94 -2.63 -9.56
C GLU A 147 6.17 -3.65 -10.67
N ALA A 148 7.11 -4.58 -10.47
CA ALA A 148 7.45 -5.61 -11.47
C ALA A 148 6.28 -6.56 -11.77
N GLN A 149 5.36 -6.75 -10.83
CA GLN A 149 4.14 -7.55 -11.00
C GLN A 149 2.97 -6.75 -11.60
N GLY A 150 3.14 -5.47 -11.89
CA GLY A 150 2.07 -4.60 -12.38
C GLY A 150 0.91 -4.44 -11.39
N LYS A 151 1.17 -4.59 -10.08
CA LYS A 151 0.14 -4.42 -9.05
C LYS A 151 -0.12 -2.93 -8.83
N PRO A 152 -1.39 -2.50 -8.75
CA PRO A 152 -1.72 -1.12 -8.40
C PRO A 152 -1.18 -0.75 -7.02
N ILE A 153 -0.41 0.35 -6.94
CA ILE A 153 0.20 0.86 -5.71
C ILE A 153 -0.24 2.31 -5.52
N ILE A 154 -0.77 2.63 -4.33
CA ILE A 154 -1.14 3.98 -3.94
C ILE A 154 -0.21 4.45 -2.81
N PRO A 155 0.73 5.37 -3.10
CA PRO A 155 1.67 5.86 -2.10
C PRO A 155 1.09 7.02 -1.28
N LEU A 156 1.09 6.88 0.03
CA LEU A 156 0.78 7.93 1.00
C LEU A 156 2.11 8.54 1.48
N SER A 157 2.57 9.58 0.80
CA SER A 157 3.96 10.10 0.94
C SER A 157 4.20 10.97 2.17
N SER A 158 3.16 11.41 2.90
CA SER A 158 3.32 12.36 4.02
C SER A 158 4.23 11.91 5.17
N PHE A 159 4.59 10.63 5.22
CA PHE A 159 5.48 10.05 6.23
C PHE A 159 6.87 9.71 5.71
N GLY A 160 7.26 10.22 4.53
CA GLY A 160 8.59 10.01 3.98
C GLY A 160 8.82 8.57 3.50
N GLY A 161 10.08 8.13 3.56
CA GLY A 161 10.44 6.74 3.46
C GLY A 161 10.26 6.11 2.07
N ALA A 162 10.04 4.79 2.07
CA ALA A 162 9.84 4.01 0.85
C ALA A 162 8.60 4.48 0.05
N ALA A 163 7.54 4.92 0.74
CA ALA A 163 6.34 5.47 0.10
C ALA A 163 6.62 6.76 -0.69
N SER A 164 7.37 7.70 -0.11
CA SER A 164 7.76 8.93 -0.81
C SER A 164 8.69 8.63 -1.98
N SER A 165 9.69 7.79 -1.78
CA SER A 165 10.61 7.39 -2.86
C SER A 165 9.89 6.71 -4.02
N PHE A 166 8.82 5.94 -3.74
CA PHE A 166 7.98 5.37 -4.78
C PHE A 166 7.19 6.44 -5.53
N LEU A 167 6.58 7.39 -4.82
CA LEU A 167 5.82 8.49 -5.43
C LEU A 167 6.72 9.32 -6.37
N ASP A 168 7.93 9.66 -5.93
CA ASP A 168 8.86 10.47 -6.72
C ASP A 168 9.24 9.80 -8.05
N ARG A 169 9.49 8.48 -8.03
CA ARG A 169 9.86 7.72 -9.23
C ARG A 169 8.70 7.51 -10.20
N ASN A 170 7.49 7.37 -9.67
CA ASN A 170 6.30 7.03 -10.45
C ASN A 170 5.32 8.21 -10.55
N LYS A 171 5.77 9.44 -10.27
CA LYS A 171 4.94 10.63 -10.16
C LYS A 171 3.99 10.80 -11.34
N TYR A 172 4.55 10.75 -12.54
CA TYR A 172 3.80 11.01 -13.77
C TYR A 172 2.82 9.89 -14.09
N GLU A 173 3.22 8.63 -13.91
CA GLU A 173 2.33 7.48 -14.07
C GLU A 173 1.14 7.57 -13.08
N LEU A 174 1.40 7.95 -11.83
CA LEU A 174 0.35 8.14 -10.82
C LEU A 174 -0.58 9.31 -11.14
N ILE A 175 -0.07 10.40 -11.71
CA ILE A 175 -0.91 11.51 -12.16
C ILE A 175 -1.87 11.04 -13.26
N ASP A 176 -1.35 10.28 -14.24
CA ASP A 176 -2.16 9.77 -15.36
C ASP A 176 -3.21 8.76 -14.86
N GLN A 177 -2.85 7.94 -13.88
CA GLN A 177 -3.70 6.92 -13.28
C GLN A 177 -4.79 7.48 -12.36
N LEU A 178 -4.47 8.49 -11.55
CA LEU A 178 -5.35 8.99 -10.49
C LEU A 178 -6.06 10.30 -10.83
N GLY A 179 -5.51 11.06 -11.76
CA GLY A 179 -5.84 12.46 -12.01
C GLY A 179 -5.22 13.40 -10.97
N ASN A 180 -5.10 14.67 -11.36
CA ASN A 180 -4.42 15.72 -10.57
C ASN A 180 -4.99 15.90 -9.15
N ASP A 181 -6.32 15.81 -8.98
CA ASP A 181 -6.95 16.06 -7.68
C ASP A 181 -6.64 14.97 -6.65
N GLN A 182 -6.74 13.70 -7.04
CA GLN A 182 -6.39 12.58 -6.18
C GLN A 182 -4.89 12.52 -5.94
N PHE A 183 -4.08 12.83 -6.96
CA PHE A 183 -2.63 12.93 -6.83
C PHE A 183 -2.20 13.96 -5.78
N LYS A 184 -2.77 15.18 -5.80
CA LYS A 184 -2.44 16.21 -4.80
C LYS A 184 -2.74 15.77 -3.37
N ILE A 185 -3.82 15.02 -3.16
CA ILE A 185 -4.18 14.53 -1.84
C ILE A 185 -3.17 13.49 -1.35
N ILE A 186 -2.72 12.56 -2.19
CA ILE A 186 -1.71 11.56 -1.79
C ILE A 186 -0.33 12.17 -1.59
N GLU A 187 0.03 13.20 -2.36
CA GLU A 187 1.30 13.92 -2.28
C GLU A 187 1.40 14.77 -1.00
N GLN A 188 0.33 15.52 -0.69
CA GLN A 188 0.31 16.43 0.47
C GLN A 188 -0.03 15.68 1.76
N GLY A 189 -0.99 14.75 1.70
CA GLY A 189 -1.57 13.95 2.80
C GLY A 189 -1.77 14.70 4.12
N THR A 190 -2.18 15.96 4.03
CA THR A 190 -2.45 16.86 5.16
C THR A 190 -3.87 16.72 5.72
N LYS A 191 -4.77 16.01 5.03
CA LYS A 191 -6.16 15.80 5.43
C LYS A 191 -6.48 14.32 5.48
N PHE A 192 -6.42 13.76 6.68
CA PHE A 192 -6.49 12.33 6.93
C PHE A 192 -7.82 11.72 6.48
N GLU A 193 -8.92 12.48 6.60
CA GLU A 193 -10.25 12.10 6.13
C GLU A 193 -10.27 11.91 4.60
N GLN A 194 -9.44 12.66 3.86
CA GLN A 194 -9.33 12.54 2.42
C GLN A 194 -8.50 11.31 2.01
N ILE A 195 -7.48 10.95 2.79
CA ILE A 195 -6.70 9.72 2.57
C ILE A 195 -7.62 8.49 2.74
N ALA A 196 -8.40 8.46 3.81
CA ALA A 196 -9.41 7.43 4.03
C ALA A 196 -10.44 7.37 2.90
N ALA A 197 -10.91 8.53 2.43
CA ALA A 197 -11.82 8.62 1.28
C ALA A 197 -11.19 8.09 -0.02
N ILE A 198 -9.88 8.29 -0.23
CA ILE A 198 -9.15 7.74 -1.37
C ILE A 198 -9.03 6.22 -1.27
N VAL A 199 -8.58 5.71 -0.12
CA VAL A 199 -8.46 4.26 0.12
C VAL A 199 -9.79 3.56 -0.12
N THR A 200 -10.89 4.14 0.39
CA THR A 200 -12.25 3.64 0.15
C THR A 200 -12.70 3.86 -1.29
N GLY A 201 -12.32 4.95 -1.95
CA GLY A 201 -12.64 5.21 -3.36
C GLY A 201 -12.09 4.14 -4.30
N PHE A 202 -10.92 3.56 -4.01
CA PHE A 202 -10.34 2.45 -4.78
C PHE A 202 -11.00 1.09 -4.50
N THR A 203 -11.86 0.98 -3.48
CA THR A 203 -12.67 -0.23 -3.28
C THR A 203 -13.74 -0.42 -4.36
N ASN A 204 -14.00 0.61 -5.16
CA ASN A 204 -14.96 0.56 -6.25
C ASN A 204 -14.29 0.05 -7.54
N LEU A 205 -14.67 -1.17 -7.96
CA LEU A 205 -14.02 -1.97 -9.01
C LEU A 205 -13.79 -1.24 -10.35
N LYS A 206 -14.67 -0.30 -10.74
CA LYS A 206 -14.56 0.44 -12.00
C LYS A 206 -13.28 1.29 -12.11
N LYS A 207 -12.76 1.80 -10.98
CA LYS A 207 -11.50 2.56 -10.98
C LYS A 207 -10.28 1.67 -11.21
N LEU A 208 -10.32 0.41 -10.77
CA LEU A 208 -9.22 -0.55 -10.94
C LEU A 208 -9.10 -1.05 -12.38
N GLU A 209 -10.22 -1.20 -13.10
CA GLU A 209 -10.21 -1.58 -14.52
C GLU A 209 -9.53 -0.54 -15.40
N HIS A 210 -9.70 0.76 -15.07
CA HIS A 210 -9.03 1.84 -15.78
C HIS A 210 -7.51 1.82 -15.60
N LEU A 211 -7.02 1.42 -14.43
CA LEU A 211 -5.58 1.26 -14.15
C LEU A 211 -4.97 0.11 -14.96
N LYS A 212 -5.72 -0.97 -15.20
CA LYS A 212 -5.25 -2.12 -15.97
C LYS A 212 -5.25 -1.89 -17.49
N LYS A 213 -6.14 -1.03 -17.98
CA LYS A 213 -6.33 -0.82 -19.43
C LYS A 213 -5.14 -0.11 -20.09
N TYR A 214 -4.42 0.74 -19.36
CA TYR A 214 -3.22 1.44 -19.85
C TYR A 214 -2.03 0.52 -20.17
N GLN A 215 -2.07 -0.76 -19.79
CA GLN A 215 -0.96 -1.70 -20.03
C GLN A 215 -1.11 -2.54 -21.31
N GLN A 216 -2.22 -2.47 -22.05
CA GLN A 216 -2.51 -3.42 -23.14
C GLN A 216 -2.47 -2.86 -24.57
N ASP A 217 -2.42 -1.55 -24.77
CA ASP A 217 -2.30 -1.00 -26.13
C ASP A 217 -0.82 -0.95 -26.56
N PRO A 218 -0.49 -1.22 -27.84
CA PRO A 218 0.86 -1.05 -28.35
C PRO A 218 1.21 0.45 -28.33
N ILE A 219 2.06 0.84 -27.37
CA ILE A 219 2.51 2.21 -27.18
C ILE A 219 3.85 2.39 -27.90
N PHE A 220 3.90 3.32 -28.85
CA PHE A 220 5.17 3.90 -29.28
C PHE A 220 5.68 4.80 -28.15
N PHE A 221 6.89 4.52 -27.66
CA PHE A 221 7.49 5.30 -26.57
C PHE A 221 8.35 6.41 -27.14
N ILE A 222 7.88 7.65 -27.02
CA ILE A 222 8.66 8.86 -27.28
C ILE A 222 9.05 9.43 -25.92
N SER A 223 10.34 9.41 -25.57
CA SER A 223 10.81 9.99 -24.31
C SER A 223 11.21 11.45 -24.49
N TYR A 224 10.54 12.34 -23.76
CA TYR A 224 10.95 13.73 -23.57
C TYR A 224 10.68 14.16 -22.13
N PRO A 225 11.38 15.19 -21.62
CA PRO A 225 11.09 15.74 -20.30
C PRO A 225 9.70 16.37 -20.28
N ARG A 226 8.79 15.90 -19.43
CA ARG A 226 7.43 16.48 -19.27
C ARG A 226 7.44 17.96 -18.89
N ASP A 227 8.54 18.46 -18.31
CA ASP A 227 8.72 19.87 -17.97
C ASP A 227 9.04 20.75 -19.21
N ARG A 228 9.16 20.14 -20.39
CA ARG A 228 9.40 20.82 -21.67
C ARG A 228 8.39 20.38 -22.74
N PRO A 229 7.09 20.67 -22.52
CA PRO A 229 6.02 20.23 -23.43
C PRO A 229 6.23 20.70 -24.88
N SER A 230 6.85 21.87 -25.08
CA SER A 230 7.16 22.37 -26.42
C SER A 230 8.13 21.49 -27.23
N GLU A 231 9.01 20.73 -26.57
CA GLU A 231 9.90 19.78 -27.25
C GLU A 231 9.16 18.50 -27.64
N ALA A 232 8.12 18.14 -26.88
CA ALA A 232 7.22 17.03 -27.18
C ALA A 232 6.40 17.29 -28.43
N ASP A 233 5.72 18.44 -28.46
CA ASP A 233 4.86 18.87 -29.56
C ASP A 233 5.63 18.89 -30.88
N TYR A 234 6.92 19.27 -30.83
CA TYR A 234 7.81 19.26 -32.00
C TYR A 234 8.12 17.86 -32.52
N ILE A 235 8.39 16.89 -31.63
CA ILE A 235 8.64 15.50 -32.04
C ILE A 235 7.35 14.84 -32.52
N GLU A 236 6.22 15.12 -31.87
CA GLU A 236 4.91 14.61 -32.26
C GLU A 236 4.53 15.10 -33.67
N MET A 237 4.74 16.39 -33.96
CA MET A 237 4.62 16.95 -35.32
C MET A 237 5.50 16.22 -36.34
N LEU A 238 6.77 15.94 -36.01
CA LEU A 238 7.68 15.23 -36.92
C LEU A 238 7.22 13.79 -37.19
N CYS A 239 6.70 13.10 -36.17
CA CYS A 239 6.17 11.75 -36.32
C CYS A 239 4.87 11.71 -37.13
N GLU A 240 3.99 12.71 -36.99
CA GLU A 240 2.77 12.82 -37.81
C GLU A 240 3.08 13.04 -39.30
N GLU A 241 4.12 13.81 -39.62
CA GLU A 241 4.53 14.04 -41.02
C GLU A 241 5.08 12.79 -41.71
N GLU A 242 5.78 11.90 -40.99
CA GLU A 242 6.31 10.65 -41.55
C GLU A 242 5.26 9.54 -41.69
N ILE A 243 4.24 9.47 -40.82
CA ILE A 243 3.18 8.44 -40.89
C ILE A 243 2.26 8.65 -42.12
N ILE A 244 2.15 9.85 -42.65
CA ILE A 244 1.36 10.15 -43.87
C ILE A 244 2.10 9.67 -45.15
N SER A 245 3.35 9.21 -45.03
CA SER A 245 4.19 8.80 -46.17
C SER A 245 4.31 7.28 -46.39
N PHE A 246 3.50 6.45 -45.72
CA PHE A 246 3.38 5.00 -45.95
C PHE A 246 2.01 4.58 -46.50
#